data_AF-A0A0C3Q0H4-F1
#
_entry.id   AF-A0A0C3Q0H4-F1
#
_cell.length_a   1.000
_cell.length_b   1.000
_cell.length_c   1.000
_cell.angle_alpha   90.00
_cell.angle_beta   90.00
_cell.angle_gamma   90.00
#
_symmetry.space_group_name_H-M   'P 1'
#
loop_
_entity.id
_entity.type
_entity.pdbx_description
1 polymer ?
#
loop_
_entity_poly.entity_id
_entity_poly.type
_entity_poly.pdbx_seq_one_letter_code
_entity_poly.pdbx_strand_id
1 'polypeptide(L)'
;AWALYIANSQQIYIYGAGHYSFFSNYGQACLDNWTCQDSIVKVKSDSSNVYIYGLSTVGTTNMLNVDSTGIVKQSDNHNGFASSIAIWTSTTSTRKRMRIEGRKALANDSLAADIDAYARM
;
A
#
# COMPACT_ATOMS: atom_id res chain seq x y z
N ALA A 1 -9.79 -13.27 -1.71
CA ALA A 1 -9.00 -13.64 -0.50
C ALA A 1 -7.84 -12.65 -0.35
N TRP A 2 -7.26 -12.47 0.83
CA TRP A 2 -6.02 -11.68 0.94
C TRP A 2 -4.86 -12.45 0.30
N ALA A 3 -4.13 -11.82 -0.63
CA ALA A 3 -2.90 -12.41 -1.16
C ALA A 3 -1.75 -12.27 -0.16
N LEU A 4 -1.76 -11.16 0.60
CA LEU A 4 -0.86 -10.90 1.71
C LEU A 4 -1.66 -10.32 2.88
N TYR A 5 -1.50 -10.92 4.06
CA TYR A 5 -2.11 -10.46 5.30
C TYR A 5 -1.04 -10.44 6.40
N ILE A 6 -0.68 -9.25 6.87
CA ILE A 6 0.33 -9.03 7.91
C ILE A 6 -0.39 -8.54 9.18
N ALA A 7 -0.20 -9.27 10.28
CA ALA A 7 -0.78 -8.95 11.58
C ALA A 7 0.18 -9.31 12.70
N ASN A 8 0.18 -8.52 13.78
CA ASN A 8 1.02 -8.71 14.96
C ASN A 8 2.48 -9.09 14.60
N SER A 9 3.05 -8.35 13.66
CA SER A 9 4.35 -8.66 13.03
C SER A 9 5.29 -7.46 13.08
N GLN A 10 6.59 -7.72 13.01
CA GLN A 10 7.62 -6.68 13.00
C GLN A 10 8.75 -7.00 12.04
N GLN A 11 9.38 -5.97 11.48
CA GLN A 11 10.58 -6.10 10.63
C GLN A 11 10.34 -7.01 9.40
N ILE A 12 9.24 -6.74 8.69
CA ILE A 12 8.88 -7.48 7.48
C ILE A 12 9.40 -6.71 6.27
N TYR A 13 10.16 -7.38 5.42
CA TYR A 13 10.69 -6.81 4.18
C TYR A 13 10.23 -7.66 2.99
N ILE A 14 9.57 -7.02 2.04
CA ILE A 14 9.08 -7.65 0.81
C ILE A 14 9.73 -6.93 -0.36
N TYR A 15 10.41 -7.69 -1.21
CA TYR A 15 11.07 -7.20 -2.42
C TYR A 15 10.47 -7.87 -3.64
N GLY A 16 9.66 -7.12 -4.39
CA GLY A 16 8.90 -7.62 -5.53
C GLY A 16 7.68 -8.46 -5.09
N ALA A 17 6.48 -7.94 -5.35
CA ALA A 17 5.24 -8.65 -5.08
C ALA A 17 4.25 -8.49 -6.24
N GLY A 18 3.76 -9.60 -6.76
CA GLY A 18 2.69 -9.66 -7.77
C GLY A 18 1.45 -10.32 -7.19
N HIS A 19 0.35 -9.59 -7.06
CA HIS A 19 -0.90 -10.10 -6.48
C HIS A 19 -2.08 -9.84 -7.41
N TYR A 20 -2.72 -10.89 -7.91
CA TYR A 20 -3.69 -10.77 -9.00
C TYR A 20 -5.03 -11.40 -8.63
N SER A 21 -6.11 -10.76 -9.07
CA SER A 21 -7.46 -11.32 -9.03
C SER A 21 -8.10 -11.14 -10.41
N PHE A 22 -8.25 -12.24 -11.15
CA PHE A 22 -8.70 -12.20 -12.54
C PHE A 22 -10.18 -12.50 -12.75
N PHE A 23 -10.83 -13.07 -11.74
CA PHE A 23 -12.16 -13.65 -11.89
C PHE A 23 -13.09 -13.20 -10.78
N SER A 24 -14.35 -13.00 -11.14
CA SER A 24 -15.49 -12.97 -10.23
C SER A 24 -16.52 -13.97 -10.73
N ASN A 25 -16.80 -14.99 -9.92
CA ASN A 25 -17.66 -16.11 -10.30
C ASN A 25 -17.28 -16.72 -11.67
N TYR A 26 -15.99 -17.00 -11.88
CA TYR A 26 -15.41 -17.52 -13.13
C TYR A 26 -15.51 -16.61 -14.36
N GLY A 27 -16.15 -15.44 -14.26
CA GLY A 27 -16.19 -14.42 -15.32
C GLY A 27 -15.08 -13.38 -15.18
N GLN A 28 -14.73 -12.71 -16.28
CA GLN A 28 -13.64 -11.73 -16.34
C GLN A 28 -14.09 -10.28 -16.63
N ALA A 29 -15.40 -10.02 -16.72
CA ALA A 29 -15.92 -8.66 -16.97
C ALA A 29 -15.49 -7.64 -15.90
N CYS A 30 -15.12 -8.09 -14.71
CA CYS A 30 -14.58 -7.26 -13.64
C CYS A 30 -13.16 -6.70 -13.92
N LEU A 31 -12.46 -7.20 -14.95
CA LEU A 31 -11.15 -6.68 -15.35
C LEU A 31 -11.26 -5.34 -16.06
N ASP A 32 -12.38 -5.06 -16.73
CA ASP A 32 -12.62 -3.81 -17.47
C ASP A 32 -12.60 -2.57 -16.57
N ASN A 33 -12.82 -2.77 -15.27
CA ASN A 33 -12.85 -1.72 -14.25
C ASN A 33 -12.04 -2.06 -12.99
N TRP A 34 -11.18 -3.09 -13.04
CA TRP A 34 -10.34 -3.53 -11.92
C TRP A 34 -11.10 -3.86 -10.62
N THR A 35 -12.34 -4.35 -10.71
CA THR A 35 -13.19 -4.63 -9.53
C THR A 35 -13.36 -6.13 -9.20
N CYS A 36 -12.50 -7.01 -9.72
CA CYS A 36 -12.62 -8.45 -9.45
C CYS A 36 -12.49 -8.80 -7.97
N GLN A 37 -11.74 -7.99 -7.21
CA GLN A 37 -11.70 -8.06 -5.76
C GLN A 37 -11.51 -6.66 -5.18
N ASP A 38 -12.18 -6.33 -4.08
CA ASP A 38 -12.11 -4.99 -3.51
C ASP A 38 -10.69 -4.61 -3.02
N SER A 39 -10.00 -5.49 -2.31
CA SER A 39 -8.71 -5.21 -1.67
C SER A 39 -7.85 -6.47 -1.61
N ILE A 40 -6.53 -6.42 -1.83
CA ILE A 40 -5.69 -7.64 -1.97
C ILE A 40 -4.49 -7.78 -1.02
N VAL A 41 -3.93 -6.67 -0.53
CA VAL A 41 -2.93 -6.67 0.56
C VAL A 41 -3.53 -6.02 1.80
N LYS A 42 -3.32 -6.63 2.97
CA LYS A 42 -3.72 -6.07 4.26
C LYS A 42 -2.56 -6.06 5.23
N VAL A 43 -2.28 -4.87 5.78
CA VAL A 43 -1.37 -4.68 6.91
C VAL A 43 -2.18 -4.17 8.09
N LYS A 44 -2.17 -4.89 9.20
CA LYS A 44 -2.83 -4.45 10.43
C LYS A 44 -1.99 -3.38 11.14
N SER A 45 -2.65 -2.42 11.79
CA SER A 45 -1.97 -1.36 12.56
C SER A 45 -1.21 -1.86 13.80
N ASP A 46 -1.44 -3.11 14.21
CA ASP A 46 -0.67 -3.80 15.24
C ASP A 46 0.69 -4.33 14.74
N SER A 47 1.01 -4.12 13.46
CA SER A 47 2.30 -4.47 12.87
C SER A 47 3.17 -3.24 12.66
N SER A 48 4.49 -3.39 12.81
CA SER A 48 5.44 -2.28 12.74
C SER A 48 6.62 -2.61 11.82
N ASN A 49 7.28 -1.58 11.27
CA ASN A 49 8.45 -1.74 10.40
C ASN A 49 8.21 -2.76 9.26
N VAL A 50 7.09 -2.59 8.53
CA VAL A 50 6.77 -3.32 7.31
C VAL A 50 7.21 -2.49 6.12
N TYR A 51 8.00 -3.09 5.24
CA TYR A 51 8.54 -2.47 4.02
C TYR A 51 8.14 -3.32 2.82
N ILE A 52 7.50 -2.71 1.85
CA ILE A 52 7.08 -3.36 0.61
C ILE A 52 7.66 -2.57 -0.56
N TYR A 53 8.59 -3.18 -1.28
CA TYR A 53 9.22 -2.63 -2.47
C TYR A 53 8.69 -3.34 -3.70
N GLY A 54 8.26 -2.58 -4.72
CA GLY A 54 7.78 -3.11 -5.99
C GLY A 54 6.52 -3.97 -5.85
N LEU A 55 5.42 -3.40 -5.35
CA LEU A 55 4.12 -4.06 -5.31
C LEU A 55 3.35 -3.80 -6.61
N SER A 56 2.93 -4.86 -7.28
CA SER A 56 2.07 -4.82 -8.45
C SER A 56 0.80 -5.63 -8.23
N THR A 57 -0.36 -5.07 -8.61
CA THR A 57 -1.65 -5.76 -8.51
C THR A 57 -2.45 -5.69 -9.80
N VAL A 58 -3.37 -6.65 -9.99
CA VAL A 58 -4.29 -6.68 -11.14
C VAL A 58 -5.69 -7.04 -10.67
N GLY A 59 -6.70 -6.37 -11.23
CA GLY A 59 -8.12 -6.66 -10.99
C GLY A 59 -8.60 -6.32 -9.57
N THR A 60 -7.94 -5.38 -8.89
CA THR A 60 -8.27 -5.02 -7.51
C THR A 60 -8.42 -3.52 -7.33
N THR A 61 -9.45 -3.05 -6.62
CA THR A 61 -9.69 -1.61 -6.40
C THR A 61 -8.64 -0.99 -5.47
N ASN A 62 -8.37 -1.64 -4.33
CA ASN A 62 -7.34 -1.24 -3.37
C ASN A 62 -6.16 -2.21 -3.45
N MET A 63 -4.99 -1.67 -3.79
CA MET A 63 -3.75 -2.45 -3.83
C MET A 63 -3.34 -2.87 -2.42
N LEU A 64 -3.45 -1.95 -1.46
CA LEU A 64 -3.06 -2.16 -0.06
C LEU A 64 -3.98 -1.42 0.90
N ASN A 65 -4.38 -2.13 1.96
CA ASN A 65 -5.15 -1.60 3.06
C ASN A 65 -4.32 -1.59 4.35
N VAL A 66 -4.50 -0.53 5.13
CA VAL A 66 -4.15 -0.53 6.55
C VAL A 66 -5.43 -0.72 7.35
N ASP A 67 -5.50 -1.81 8.11
CA ASP A 67 -6.71 -2.31 8.74
C ASP A 67 -7.90 -2.46 7.77
N SER A 68 -8.86 -1.54 7.80
CA SER A 68 -10.06 -1.53 6.95
C SER A 68 -10.01 -0.46 5.86
N THR A 69 -8.97 0.37 5.84
CA THR A 69 -8.89 1.54 4.95
C THR A 69 -7.96 1.23 3.79
N GLY A 70 -8.46 1.34 2.56
CA GLY A 70 -7.63 1.29 1.35
C GLY A 70 -6.77 2.55 1.26
N ILE A 71 -5.46 2.40 1.50
CA ILE A 71 -4.50 3.50 1.52
C ILE A 71 -3.83 3.67 0.15
N VAL A 72 -3.61 2.56 -0.57
CA VAL A 72 -3.05 2.57 -1.92
C VAL A 72 -4.13 2.10 -2.90
N LYS A 73 -4.62 3.02 -3.74
CA LYS A 73 -5.63 2.72 -4.75
C LYS A 73 -5.02 2.34 -6.07
N GLN A 74 -5.66 1.41 -6.76
CA GLN A 74 -5.29 1.00 -8.12
C GLN A 74 -5.37 2.17 -9.10
N SER A 75 -6.40 3.01 -8.98
CA SER A 75 -6.67 4.17 -9.86
C SER A 75 -5.52 5.17 -9.92
N ASP A 76 -4.75 5.28 -8.84
CA ASP A 76 -3.69 6.27 -8.71
C ASP A 76 -2.34 5.72 -9.22
N ASN A 77 -2.28 4.42 -9.55
CA ASN A 77 -1.04 3.67 -9.75
C ASN A 77 -1.08 2.77 -11.00
N HIS A 78 -1.97 3.04 -11.96
CA HIS A 78 -2.11 2.23 -13.16
C HIS A 78 -0.83 2.23 -14.03
N ASN A 79 -0.36 1.05 -14.41
CA ASN A 79 0.91 0.84 -15.12
C ASN A 79 0.80 -0.34 -16.11
N GLY A 80 0.19 -0.07 -17.26
CA GLY A 80 -0.02 -1.06 -18.31
C GLY A 80 -1.03 -2.14 -17.85
N PHE A 81 -0.62 -3.40 -17.86
CA PHE A 81 -1.51 -4.50 -17.46
C PHE A 81 -1.86 -4.47 -15.95
N ALA A 82 -0.94 -4.00 -15.12
CA ALA A 82 -1.08 -3.96 -13.67
C ALA A 82 -1.26 -2.53 -13.15
N SER A 83 -1.44 -2.39 -11.85
CA SER A 83 -1.08 -1.18 -11.12
C SER A 83 0.13 -1.46 -10.25
N SER A 84 1.05 -0.50 -10.12
CA SER A 84 2.33 -0.70 -9.44
C SER A 84 2.70 0.48 -8.54
N ILE A 85 3.23 0.18 -7.36
CA ILE A 85 3.93 1.15 -6.51
C ILE A 85 5.39 0.71 -6.31
N ALA A 86 6.30 1.68 -6.30
CA ALA A 86 7.72 1.41 -6.06
C ALA A 86 7.99 1.06 -4.58
N ILE A 87 7.34 1.76 -3.66
CA ILE A 87 7.58 1.61 -2.22
C ILE A 87 6.30 1.90 -1.41
N TRP A 88 6.10 1.11 -0.35
CA TRP A 88 5.24 1.44 0.78
C TRP A 88 5.90 1.04 2.09
N THR A 89 5.78 1.88 3.11
CA THR A 89 6.29 1.60 4.45
C THR A 89 5.21 1.84 5.49
N SER A 90 5.14 0.97 6.52
CA SER A 90 4.27 1.21 7.67
C SER A 90 4.95 2.25 8.57
N THR A 91 4.67 3.54 8.37
CA THR A 91 5.23 4.56 9.27
C THR A 91 4.71 4.29 10.68
N THR A 92 5.63 4.02 11.62
CA THR A 92 5.31 4.00 13.03
C THR A 92 4.97 5.44 13.42
N SER A 93 3.70 5.80 13.37
CA SER A 93 3.25 7.09 13.89
C SER A 93 3.53 7.07 15.39
N THR A 94 4.62 7.70 15.82
CA THR A 94 4.90 8.03 17.22
C THR A 94 3.86 9.04 17.68
N ARG A 95 2.58 8.61 17.77
CA ARG A 95 1.50 9.37 18.37
C ARG A 95 1.66 9.32 19.89
N LYS A 96 2.73 9.91 20.41
CA LYS A 96 2.72 10.36 21.80
C LYS A 96 2.17 11.78 21.82
N ARG A 97 0.84 11.88 21.83
CA ARG A 97 0.06 13.08 22.18
C ARG A 97 0.62 14.42 21.64
N MET A 98 0.26 14.81 20.41
CA MET A 98 0.25 16.23 20.05
C MET A 98 -1.19 16.71 20.01
N ARG A 99 -1.67 17.12 21.20
CA ARG A 99 -2.93 17.84 21.38
C ARG A 99 -2.62 19.33 21.20
N ILE A 100 -3.21 19.93 20.16
CA ILE A 100 -3.49 21.36 19.95
C ILE A 100 -2.26 22.29 19.81
N GLU A 101 -1.89 22.63 18.57
CA GLU A 101 -1.94 24.01 18.02
C GLU A 101 -1.44 24.00 16.57
N GLY A 102 -2.02 24.88 15.75
CA GLY A 102 -1.91 24.83 14.29
C GLY A 102 -0.59 25.35 13.71
N ARG A 103 -0.37 24.91 12.46
CA ARG A 103 0.61 25.39 11.47
C ARG A 103 2.08 25.07 11.79
N LYS A 104 2.79 24.56 10.77
CA LYS A 104 4.25 24.41 10.63
C LYS A 104 4.90 23.05 10.98
N ALA A 105 4.26 21.92 10.69
CA ALA A 105 4.93 20.60 10.80
C ALA A 105 5.28 19.92 9.46
N LEU A 106 4.99 20.52 8.30
CA LEU A 106 5.21 19.87 6.99
C LEU A 106 6.61 20.08 6.38
N ALA A 107 7.57 20.64 7.11
CA ALA A 107 8.88 21.00 6.54
C ALA A 107 10.07 20.16 7.03
N ASN A 108 9.87 19.20 7.94
CA ASN A 108 10.95 18.37 8.49
C ASN A 108 10.52 16.90 8.65
N ASP A 109 9.72 16.41 7.71
CA ASP A 109 9.44 14.98 7.64
C ASP A 109 10.60 14.32 6.90
N SER A 110 11.38 13.49 7.60
CA SER A 110 12.51 12.73 7.03
C SER A 110 12.11 11.86 5.84
N LEU A 111 10.80 11.59 5.71
CA LEU A 111 10.19 10.90 4.56
C LEU A 111 10.38 11.66 3.23
N ALA A 112 10.40 12.99 3.23
CA ALA A 112 10.63 13.77 2.01
C ALA A 112 12.10 13.72 1.55
N ALA A 113 13.03 13.55 2.48
CA ALA A 113 14.45 13.40 2.18
C ALA A 113 14.78 12.03 1.56
N ASP A 114 14.09 10.96 2.01
CA ASP A 114 14.28 9.62 1.44
C ASP A 114 13.70 9.48 0.03
N ILE A 115 12.62 10.21 -0.29
CA ILE A 115 12.05 10.25 -1.66
C ILE A 115 13.00 10.95 -2.63
N ASP A 116 13.63 12.06 -2.23
CA ASP A 116 14.56 12.81 -3.10
C ASP A 116 15.90 12.07 -3.29
N ALA A 117 16.27 11.19 -2.35
CA ALA A 117 17.44 10.32 -2.47
C ALA A 117 17.22 9.15 -3.45
N TYR A 118 16.00 8.61 -3.55
CA TYR A 118 15.68 7.51 -4.47
C TYR A 118 15.45 7.98 -5.92
N ALA A 119 14.97 9.21 -6.13
CA ALA A 119 14.76 9.79 -7.46
C ALA A 119 16.05 10.21 -8.20
N ARG A 120 17.22 10.04 -7.57
CA ARG A 120 18.54 10.44 -8.11
C ARG A 120 19.45 9.25 -8.46
N MET A 121 18.92 8.04 -8.50
CA MET A 121 19.58 6.84 -9.07
C MET A 121 18.93 6.48 -10.40
#